data_AF-A0A2E8XR43-F1
#
_entry.id   AF-A0A2E8XR43-F1
#
_cell.length_a   1.000
_cell.length_b   1.000
_cell.length_c   1.000
_cell.angle_alpha   90.00
_cell.angle_beta   90.00
_cell.angle_gamma   90.00
#
_symmetry.space_group_name_H-M   'P 1'
#
loop_
_entity.id
_entity.type
_entity.pdbx_description
1 polymer ?
#
loop_
_entity_poly.entity_id
_entity_poly.type
_entity_poly.pdbx_seq_one_letter_code
_entity_poly.pdbx_strand_id
1 'polypeptide(L)' 'MPDTKQPAKAEPQKWLQPDGDPISCEESILVLRENLIEIEDICQEALEDAVLMDVSEKQFREVLHDMVEKLANPYKKG' A
#
# COMPACT_ATOMS: atom_id res chain seq x y z
N MET A 1 -19.52 2.79 -16.36
CA MET A 1 -18.25 2.27 -16.91
C MET A 1 -17.50 1.76 -15.70
N PRO A 2 -16.92 0.54 -15.67
CA PRO A 2 -16.15 0.18 -14.50
C PRO A 2 -14.93 1.08 -14.47
N ASP A 3 -14.83 1.92 -13.45
CA ASP A 3 -13.68 2.77 -13.18
C ASP A 3 -12.46 1.87 -12.98
N THR A 4 -11.73 1.57 -14.05
CA THR A 4 -10.41 0.94 -13.95
C THR A 4 -9.46 1.97 -13.38
N LYS A 5 -9.42 2.06 -12.04
CA LYS A 5 -8.40 2.81 -11.31
C LYS A 5 -7.03 2.28 -11.75
N GLN A 6 -6.10 3.20 -12.03
CA GLN A 6 -4.73 2.83 -12.41
C GLN A 6 -4.05 2.10 -11.24
N PRO A 7 -3.13 1.16 -11.54
CA PRO A 7 -2.36 0.48 -10.51
C PRO A 7 -1.56 1.49 -9.69
N ALA A 8 -1.42 1.22 -8.39
CA ALA A 8 -0.65 2.06 -7.50
C ALA A 8 0.81 2.12 -7.95
N LYS A 9 1.50 3.26 -7.73
CA LYS A 9 2.90 3.44 -8.17
C LYS A 9 3.85 2.41 -7.55
N ALA A 10 3.50 1.91 -6.37
CA ALA A 10 4.26 0.92 -5.63
C ALA A 10 3.91 -0.54 -5.98
N GLU A 11 2.96 -0.80 -6.91
CA GLU A 11 2.59 -2.17 -7.26
C GLU A 11 3.76 -2.90 -7.95
N PRO A 12 4.19 -4.07 -7.44
CA PRO A 12 5.26 -4.84 -8.06
C PRO A 12 4.79 -5.54 -9.36
N GLN A 13 5.72 -5.88 -10.24
CA GLN A 13 5.40 -6.65 -11.45
C GLN A 13 4.86 -8.06 -11.16
N LYS A 14 5.24 -8.66 -10.02
CA LYS A 14 4.80 -9.98 -9.57
C LYS A 14 4.65 -9.99 -8.06
N TRP A 15 3.55 -10.57 -7.58
CA TRP A 15 3.36 -10.91 -6.18
C TRP A 15 3.89 -12.30 -5.92
N LEU A 16 4.58 -12.49 -4.78
CA LEU A 16 5.23 -13.75 -4.42
C LEU A 16 4.56 -14.38 -3.21
N GLN A 17 4.52 -15.71 -3.22
CA GLN A 17 4.18 -16.56 -2.08
C GLN A 17 5.37 -16.63 -1.09
N PRO A 18 5.15 -17.14 0.14
CA PRO A 18 6.23 -17.25 1.13
C PRO A 18 7.41 -18.15 0.73
N ASP A 19 7.21 -19.07 -0.23
CA ASP A 19 8.25 -19.94 -0.81
C ASP A 19 9.00 -19.27 -1.98
N GLY A 20 8.54 -18.11 -2.43
CA GLY A 20 9.14 -17.33 -3.52
C GLY A 20 8.47 -17.53 -4.88
N ASP A 21 7.50 -18.44 -5.01
CA ASP A 21 6.79 -18.65 -6.27
C ASP A 21 5.76 -17.52 -6.51
N PRO A 22 5.46 -17.15 -7.77
CA PRO A 22 4.44 -16.15 -8.04
C PRO A 22 3.05 -16.59 -7.56
N ILE A 23 2.25 -15.64 -7.08
CA ILE A 23 0.81 -15.85 -6.88
C ILE A 23 0.17 -16.06 -8.26
N SER A 24 -0.59 -17.15 -8.42
CA SER A 24 -1.25 -17.51 -9.68
C SER A 24 -2.74 -17.20 -9.72
N CYS A 25 -3.38 -16.97 -8.57
CA CYS A 25 -4.80 -16.64 -8.46
C CYS A 25 -5.05 -15.17 -8.84
N GLU A 26 -5.74 -14.95 -9.96
CA GLU A 26 -6.03 -13.62 -10.49
C GLU A 26 -6.90 -12.81 -9.53
N GLU A 27 -7.87 -13.44 -8.86
CA GLU A 27 -8.75 -12.77 -7.88
C GLU A 27 -7.94 -12.23 -6.69
N SER A 28 -6.95 -12.97 -6.21
CA SER A 28 -6.07 -12.50 -5.13
C SER A 28 -5.24 -11.29 -5.58
N ILE A 29 -4.75 -11.30 -6.81
CA ILE A 29 -3.99 -10.17 -7.38
C ILE A 29 -4.89 -8.93 -7.51
N LEU A 30 -6.14 -9.09 -7.92
CA LEU A 30 -7.11 -7.98 -7.98
C LEU A 30 -7.32 -7.34 -6.61
N VAL A 31 -7.55 -8.16 -5.57
CA VAL A 31 -7.72 -7.66 -4.20
C VAL A 31 -6.47 -6.91 -3.71
N LEU A 32 -5.26 -7.45 -3.99
CA LEU A 32 -4.01 -6.78 -3.61
C LEU A 32 -3.83 -5.44 -4.33
N ARG A 33 -4.21 -5.36 -5.60
CA ARG A 33 -4.18 -4.11 -6.38
C ARG A 33 -5.15 -3.07 -5.82
N GLU A 34 -6.40 -3.45 -5.57
CA GLU A 34 -7.42 -2.56 -5.00
C GLU A 34 -6.95 -2.02 -3.64
N ASN A 35 -6.42 -2.89 -2.77
CA ASN A 35 -5.86 -2.48 -1.48
C ASN A 35 -4.72 -1.45 -1.64
N LEU A 36 -3.78 -1.68 -2.56
CA LEU A 36 -2.67 -0.73 -2.77
C LEU A 36 -3.15 0.63 -3.28
N ILE A 37 -4.14 0.65 -4.17
CA ILE A 37 -4.73 1.89 -4.69
C ILE A 37 -5.38 2.67 -3.55
N GLU A 38 -6.19 2.01 -2.72
CA GLU A 38 -6.84 2.66 -1.58
C GLU A 38 -5.83 3.20 -0.56
N ILE A 39 -4.76 2.44 -0.28
CA ILE A 39 -3.70 2.89 0.62
C ILE A 39 -2.94 4.09 0.03
N GLU A 40 -2.62 4.09 -1.26
CA GLU A 40 -1.95 5.23 -1.92
C GLU A 40 -2.84 6.49 -1.88
N ASP A 41 -4.14 6.35 -2.19
CA ASP A 41 -5.11 7.45 -2.13
C ASP A 41 -5.18 8.05 -0.71
N ILE A 42 -5.36 7.20 0.31
CA ILE A 42 -5.45 7.65 1.72
C ILE A 42 -4.14 8.30 2.20
N CYS A 43 -2.98 7.73 1.85
CA CYS A 43 -1.70 8.31 2.23
C CYS A 43 -1.42 9.63 1.52
N GLN A 44 -1.87 9.80 0.28
CA GLN A 44 -1.76 11.04 -0.48
C GLN A 44 -2.62 12.14 0.15
N GLU A 45 -3.90 11.85 0.45
CA GLU A 45 -4.79 12.78 1.15
C GLU A 45 -4.22 13.20 2.51
N ALA A 46 -3.73 12.24 3.31
CA ALA A 46 -3.14 12.52 4.61
C ALA A 46 -1.87 13.39 4.52
N LEU A 47 -1.06 13.21 3.47
CA LEU A 47 0.11 14.04 3.21
C LEU A 47 -0.29 15.46 2.81
N GLU A 48 -1.28 15.62 1.94
CA GLU A 48 -1.80 16.92 1.53
C GLU A 48 -2.32 17.71 2.74
N ASP A 49 -3.09 17.07 3.62
CA ASP A 49 -3.57 17.66 4.86
C ASP A 49 -2.42 18.10 5.78
N ALA A 50 -1.40 17.25 5.95
CA ALA A 50 -0.22 17.59 6.76
C ALA A 50 0.52 18.81 6.20
N VAL A 51 0.70 18.88 4.88
CA VAL A 51 1.34 20.02 4.21
C VAL A 51 0.49 21.28 4.34
N LEU A 52 -0.84 21.17 4.23
CA LEU A 52 -1.77 22.29 4.45
C LEU A 52 -1.73 22.83 5.89
N MET A 53 -1.34 22.00 6.87
CA MET A 53 -1.13 22.38 8.26
C MET A 53 0.30 22.86 8.59
N ASP A 54 1.11 23.17 7.57
CA ASP A 54 2.52 23.60 7.68
C ASP A 54 3.43 22.57 8.38
N VAL A 55 3.10 21.28 8.33
CA VAL A 55 3.98 20.19 8.79
C VAL A 55 5.07 19.91 7.76
N SER A 56 6.26 19.52 8.22
CA SER A 56 7.33 19.09 7.31
C SER A 56 6.92 17.84 6.52
N GLU A 57 6.79 17.98 5.19
CA GLU A 57 6.51 16.85 4.28
C GLU A 57 7.49 15.69 4.51
N LYS A 58 8.79 16.00 4.65
CA LYS A 58 9.81 14.98 4.88
C LYS A 58 9.53 14.19 6.16
N GLN A 59 9.25 14.88 7.26
CA GLN A 59 8.94 14.24 8.53
C GLN A 59 7.66 13.40 8.44
N PHE A 60 6.63 13.90 7.75
CA PHE A 60 5.37 13.15 7.60
C PHE A 60 5.57 11.85 6.81
N ARG A 61 6.37 11.89 5.73
CA ARG A 61 6.77 10.69 4.98
C ARG A 61 7.53 9.68 5.85
N GLU A 62 8.43 10.17 6.72
CA GLU A 62 9.14 9.31 7.70
C GLU A 62 8.16 8.65 8.68
N VAL A 63 7.15 9.39 9.16
CA VAL A 63 6.10 8.82 10.05
C VAL A 63 5.28 7.74 9.34
N LEU A 64 4.87 7.95 8.08
CA LEU A 64 4.16 6.94 7.30
C LEU A 64 5.00 5.67 7.11
N HIS A 65 6.29 5.83 6.78
CA HIS A 65 7.22 4.72 6.66
C HIS A 65 7.35 3.94 7.98
N ASP A 66 7.59 4.65 9.09
CA ASP A 66 7.70 4.05 10.42
C ASP A 66 6.40 3.36 10.88
N MET A 67 5.25 3.86 10.46
CA MET A 67 3.95 3.24 10.73
C MET A 67 3.84 1.89 10.02
N VAL A 68 4.21 1.81 8.75
CA VAL A 68 4.19 0.57 7.96
C VAL A 68 5.15 -0.47 8.54
N GLU A 69 6.36 -0.06 8.93
CA GLU A 69 7.36 -0.94 9.58
C GLU A 69 6.87 -1.55 10.90
N LYS A 70 5.96 -0.86 11.61
CA LYS A 70 5.40 -1.31 12.90
C LYS A 70 4.14 -2.16 12.75
N LEU A 71 3.65 -2.41 11.53
CA LEU A 71 2.51 -3.28 11.30
C LEU A 71 2.84 -4.71 11.78
N ALA A 72 1.96 -5.26 12.61
CA ALA A 72 2.12 -6.61 13.12
C ALA A 72 1.33 -7.59 12.25
N ASN A 73 1.98 -8.66 11.79
CA ASN A 73 1.28 -9.78 11.17
C ASN A 73 0.58 -10.60 12.27
N PRO A 74 -0.77 -10.64 12.32
CA PRO A 74 -1.49 -11.41 13.35
C PRO A 74 -1.43 -12.92 13.10
N TYR A 75 -1.09 -13.35 11.89
CA TYR A 75 -0.97 -14.75 11.53
C TYR A 75 0.39 -15.29 11.98
N LYS A 76 0.40 -16.03 13.09
CA LYS A 76 1.54 -16.85 13.46
C LYS A 76 1.64 -17.99 12.44
N LYS A 77 2.76 -18.07 11.70
CA LYS A 77 3.13 -19.32 11.03
C LYS A 77 3.19 -20.41 12.12
N GLY A 78 2.33 -21.41 12.01
CA GLY A 78 2.46 -22.65 12.79
C GLY A 78 3.73 -23.39 12.38
#